data_AF-A0A915DV00-F1
#
_entry.id   AF-A0A915DV00-F1
#
_cell.length_a   1.000
_cell.length_b   1.000
_cell.length_c   1.000
_cell.angle_alpha   90.00
_cell.angle_beta   90.00
_cell.angle_gamma   90.00
#
_symmetry.space_group_name_H-M   'P 1'
#
loop_
_entity.id
_entity.type
_entity.pdbx_description
1 polymer ?
#
loop_
_entity_poly.entity_id
_entity_poly.type
_entity_poly.pdbx_seq_one_letter_code
_entity_poly.pdbx_strand_id
1 'polypeptide(L)'
;MDEQGRRAEAANKALENYAEAVAKFVVHLKERRKKVQSAQLFAMDESAGNRYDDVDAIFHAVVAATNPPDQQLQSPSSDENKLLQLSIPEICEGSPKAVLSMCWQLVQIYWRRFAPTGAKERKVAEALKDWCLEATGKYEEVVINDFTSSWRDGVAINILIMSFDESLVNLKQVRELREMNE
;
A
#
# COMPACT_ATOMS: atom_id res chain seq x y z
N MET A 1 -27.89 17.08 -3.74
CA MET A 1 -26.47 16.74 -3.57
C MET A 1 -25.71 17.38 -4.72
N ASP A 2 -24.73 18.23 -4.44
CA ASP A 2 -23.95 18.89 -5.47
C ASP A 2 -23.02 17.89 -6.21
N GLU A 3 -22.50 18.30 -7.35
CA GLU A 3 -21.64 17.44 -8.17
C GLU A 3 -20.34 17.05 -7.45
N GLN A 4 -19.84 17.93 -6.59
CA GLN A 4 -18.63 17.70 -5.80
C GLN A 4 -18.83 16.65 -4.70
N GLY A 5 -19.95 16.72 -3.98
CA GLY A 5 -20.34 15.71 -3.00
C GLY A 5 -20.57 14.34 -3.63
N ARG A 6 -21.20 14.30 -4.81
CA ARG A 6 -21.42 13.05 -5.55
C ARG A 6 -20.13 12.42 -6.08
N ARG A 7 -19.13 13.24 -6.46
CA ARG A 7 -17.78 12.77 -6.82
C ARG A 7 -17.01 12.26 -5.61
N ALA A 8 -17.10 12.96 -4.48
CA ALA A 8 -16.47 12.54 -3.22
C ALA A 8 -17.04 11.21 -2.71
N GLU A 9 -18.36 11.05 -2.74
CA GLU A 9 -19.03 9.79 -2.38
C GLU A 9 -18.59 8.62 -3.27
N ALA A 10 -18.52 8.84 -4.58
CA ALA A 10 -18.03 7.83 -5.52
C ALA A 10 -16.57 7.45 -5.26
N ALA A 11 -15.71 8.41 -4.91
CA ALA A 11 -14.30 8.16 -4.57
C ALA A 11 -14.17 7.35 -3.27
N ASN A 12 -14.95 7.69 -2.23
CA ASN A 12 -14.98 6.96 -0.96
C ASN A 12 -15.43 5.51 -1.17
N LYS A 13 -16.50 5.31 -1.94
CA LYS A 13 -16.99 3.96 -2.27
C LYS A 13 -15.95 3.14 -3.03
N ALA A 14 -15.21 3.76 -3.95
CA ALA A 14 -14.12 3.08 -4.67
C ALA A 14 -12.97 2.69 -3.73
N LEU A 15 -12.66 3.53 -2.74
CA LEU A 15 -11.66 3.24 -1.72
C LEU A 15 -12.09 2.07 -0.81
N GLU A 16 -13.34 2.06 -0.36
CA GLU A 16 -13.91 0.96 0.42
C GLU A 16 -13.85 -0.37 -0.33
N ASN A 17 -14.25 -0.37 -1.61
CA ASN A 17 -14.19 -1.55 -2.47
C ASN A 17 -12.75 -2.08 -2.62
N TYR A 18 -11.78 -1.19 -2.81
CA TYR A 18 -10.37 -1.56 -2.87
C TYR A 18 -9.90 -2.21 -1.56
N ALA A 19 -10.22 -1.58 -0.42
CA ALA A 19 -9.85 -2.10 0.89
C ALA A 19 -10.46 -3.48 1.16
N GLU A 20 -11.73 -3.67 0.80
CA GLU A 20 -12.42 -4.97 0.92
C GLU A 20 -11.78 -6.05 0.04
N ALA A 21 -11.45 -5.71 -1.21
CA ALA A 21 -10.80 -6.63 -2.14
C ALA A 21 -9.41 -7.08 -1.62
N VAL A 22 -8.60 -6.13 -1.12
CA VAL A 22 -7.29 -6.43 -0.50
C VAL A 22 -7.46 -7.29 0.74
N ALA A 23 -8.43 -6.99 1.60
CA ALA A 23 -8.68 -7.78 2.82
C ALA A 23 -9.07 -9.23 2.48
N LYS A 24 -10.00 -9.42 1.54
CA LYS A 24 -10.40 -10.76 1.06
C LYS A 24 -9.22 -11.53 0.49
N PHE A 25 -8.39 -10.88 -0.31
CA PHE A 25 -7.19 -11.48 -0.86
C PHE A 25 -6.21 -11.95 0.23
N VAL A 26 -5.92 -11.11 1.22
CA VAL A 26 -5.05 -11.47 2.35
C VAL A 26 -5.59 -12.65 3.16
N VAL A 27 -6.91 -12.72 3.38
CA VAL A 27 -7.56 -13.85 4.07
C VAL A 27 -7.37 -15.14 3.28
N HIS A 28 -7.66 -15.13 1.97
CA HIS A 28 -7.50 -16.31 1.13
C HIS A 28 -6.05 -16.78 1.05
N LEU A 29 -5.08 -15.86 0.96
CA LEU A 29 -3.65 -16.20 1.02
C LEU A 29 -3.28 -16.90 2.33
N LYS A 30 -3.81 -16.42 3.47
CA LYS A 30 -3.59 -17.06 4.78
C LYS A 30 -4.19 -18.47 4.83
N GLU A 31 -5.41 -18.65 4.34
CA GLU A 31 -6.08 -19.95 4.29
C GLU A 31 -5.35 -20.94 3.38
N ARG A 32 -4.91 -20.49 2.21
CA ARG A 32 -4.12 -21.30 1.27
C ARG A 32 -2.78 -21.70 1.85
N ARG A 33 -2.07 -20.78 2.50
CA ARG A 33 -0.82 -21.10 3.19
C ARG A 33 -1.02 -22.19 4.26
N LYS A 34 -2.08 -22.11 5.06
CA LYS A 34 -2.43 -23.15 6.03
C LYS A 34 -2.67 -24.50 5.34
N LYS A 35 -3.43 -24.51 4.24
CA LYS A 35 -3.69 -25.73 3.44
C LYS A 35 -2.41 -26.32 2.85
N VAL A 36 -1.53 -25.50 2.27
CA VAL A 36 -0.24 -25.94 1.73
C VAL A 36 0.65 -26.53 2.82
N GLN A 37 0.77 -25.86 3.98
CA GLN A 37 1.52 -26.39 5.11
C GLN A 37 0.95 -27.72 5.62
N SER A 38 -0.39 -27.85 5.68
CA SER A 38 -1.03 -29.12 6.05
C SER A 38 -0.87 -30.21 4.98
N ALA A 39 -0.88 -29.87 3.69
CA ALA A 39 -0.74 -30.84 2.60
C ALA A 39 0.70 -31.32 2.42
N GLN A 40 1.69 -30.44 2.65
CA GLN A 40 3.11 -30.81 2.74
C GLN A 40 3.37 -31.83 3.85
N LEU A 41 2.53 -31.86 4.90
CA LEU A 41 2.60 -32.86 5.97
C LEU A 41 2.12 -34.25 5.54
N PHE A 42 1.39 -34.37 4.43
CA PHE A 42 0.77 -35.62 3.97
C PHE A 42 1.29 -36.17 2.62
N ALA A 43 1.98 -35.37 1.81
CA ALA A 43 2.64 -35.70 0.53
C ALA A 43 1.79 -36.41 -0.57
N MET A 44 2.04 -36.01 -1.82
CA MET A 44 1.57 -36.64 -3.08
C MET A 44 0.06 -36.59 -3.35
N ASP A 45 -0.39 -35.49 -3.95
CA ASP A 45 -1.49 -35.54 -4.92
C ASP A 45 -1.18 -34.57 -6.08
N GLU A 46 -0.79 -35.14 -7.22
CA GLU A 46 -0.52 -34.43 -8.48
C GLU A 46 -1.78 -34.20 -9.32
N SER A 47 -2.97 -34.59 -8.85
CA SER A 47 -4.22 -34.49 -9.62
C SER A 47 -5.01 -33.20 -9.42
N ALA A 48 -4.57 -32.30 -8.55
CA ALA A 48 -5.22 -31.01 -8.38
C ALA A 48 -4.94 -30.09 -9.58
N GLY A 49 -5.97 -29.77 -10.37
CA GLY A 49 -5.96 -28.68 -11.35
C GLY A 49 -5.30 -27.42 -10.78
N ASN A 50 -4.76 -26.57 -11.66
CA ASN A 50 -3.80 -25.52 -11.34
C ASN A 50 -4.06 -24.90 -9.95
N ARG A 51 -3.19 -25.26 -8.99
CA ARG A 51 -3.41 -25.17 -7.52
C ARG A 51 -3.64 -23.75 -6.98
N TYR A 52 -3.71 -22.77 -7.88
CA TYR A 52 -3.67 -21.34 -7.64
C TYR A 52 -4.77 -20.56 -8.39
N ASP A 53 -5.68 -21.22 -9.13
CA ASP A 53 -6.72 -20.57 -9.94
C ASP A 53 -7.64 -19.61 -9.15
N ASP A 54 -7.89 -19.90 -7.88
CA ASP A 54 -8.68 -19.03 -7.00
C ASP A 54 -7.91 -17.77 -6.59
N VAL A 55 -6.61 -17.88 -6.37
CA VAL A 55 -5.75 -16.74 -6.05
C VAL A 55 -5.57 -15.86 -7.29
N ASP A 56 -5.42 -16.46 -8.46
CA ASP A 56 -5.36 -15.75 -9.75
C ASP A 56 -6.69 -15.02 -10.05
N ALA A 57 -7.83 -15.67 -9.80
CA ALA A 57 -9.15 -15.04 -9.94
C ALA A 57 -9.35 -13.87 -8.97
N ILE A 58 -8.92 -13.99 -7.71
CA ILE A 58 -8.99 -12.89 -6.74
C ILE A 58 -8.04 -11.76 -7.15
N PHE A 59 -6.89 -12.10 -7.71
CA PHE A 59 -5.90 -11.14 -8.17
C PHE A 59 -6.43 -10.31 -9.34
N HIS A 60 -7.04 -10.96 -10.32
CA HIS A 60 -7.80 -10.31 -11.38
C HIS A 60 -8.99 -9.50 -10.84
N ALA A 61 -9.67 -9.97 -9.79
CA ALA A 61 -10.75 -9.24 -9.15
C ALA A 61 -10.26 -7.97 -8.43
N VAL A 62 -9.08 -7.97 -7.80
CA VAL A 62 -8.47 -6.77 -7.20
C VAL A 62 -8.17 -5.73 -8.29
N VAL A 63 -7.58 -6.17 -9.40
CA VAL A 63 -7.33 -5.31 -10.57
C VAL A 63 -8.64 -4.77 -11.14
N ALA A 64 -9.61 -5.63 -11.41
CA ALA A 64 -10.90 -5.22 -11.99
C ALA A 64 -11.73 -4.32 -11.04
N ALA A 65 -11.70 -4.57 -9.72
CA ALA A 65 -12.37 -3.74 -8.73
C ALA A 65 -11.76 -2.33 -8.59
N THR A 66 -10.51 -2.15 -9.04
CA THR A 66 -9.85 -0.83 -9.03
C THR A 66 -10.20 0.05 -10.23
N ASN A 67 -10.73 -0.55 -11.30
CA ASN A 67 -11.14 0.15 -12.51
C ASN A 67 -12.60 0.63 -12.42
N PRO A 68 -12.93 1.84 -12.91
CA PRO A 68 -14.30 2.25 -13.18
C PRO A 68 -15.04 1.18 -14.01
N PRO A 69 -16.36 0.96 -13.83
CA PRO A 69 -17.11 -0.07 -14.55
C PRO A 69 -16.96 0.01 -16.08
N ASP A 70 -16.81 1.22 -16.62
CA ASP A 70 -16.58 1.52 -18.03
C ASP A 70 -15.17 1.15 -18.54
N GLN A 71 -14.23 0.89 -17.64
CA GLN A 71 -12.83 0.59 -17.94
C GLN A 71 -12.44 -0.85 -17.58
N GLN A 72 -13.34 -1.64 -17.00
CA GLN A 72 -13.08 -3.04 -16.61
C GLN A 72 -12.84 -3.99 -17.79
N LEU A 73 -13.32 -3.66 -18.99
CA LEU A 73 -13.17 -4.45 -20.21
C LEU A 73 -11.96 -4.02 -21.08
N GLN A 74 -11.21 -3.00 -20.64
CA GLN A 74 -10.05 -2.51 -21.38
C GLN A 74 -8.83 -3.40 -21.10
N SER A 75 -7.90 -3.46 -22.06
CA SER A 75 -6.65 -4.21 -21.89
C SER A 75 -5.88 -3.70 -20.67
N PRO A 76 -5.25 -4.59 -19.87
CA PRO A 76 -4.49 -4.19 -18.70
C PRO A 76 -3.38 -3.19 -19.07
N SER A 77 -3.32 -2.10 -18.33
CA SER A 77 -2.21 -1.15 -18.34
C SER A 77 -0.86 -1.83 -18.06
N SER A 78 0.23 -1.19 -18.48
CA SER A 78 1.61 -1.69 -18.31
C SER A 78 1.95 -2.15 -16.88
N ASP A 79 1.36 -1.52 -15.87
CA ASP A 79 1.62 -1.87 -14.47
C ASP A 79 0.62 -2.92 -13.91
N GLU A 80 -0.60 -3.02 -14.45
CA GLU A 80 -1.43 -4.20 -14.20
C GLU A 80 -0.72 -5.43 -14.74
N ASN A 81 0.00 -5.33 -15.86
CA ASN A 81 0.88 -6.38 -16.35
C ASN A 81 2.03 -6.71 -15.37
N LYS A 82 2.56 -5.75 -14.62
CA LYS A 82 3.57 -6.02 -13.57
C LYS A 82 2.97 -6.79 -12.39
N LEU A 83 1.71 -6.50 -12.07
CA LEU A 83 0.96 -7.29 -11.09
C LEU A 83 0.81 -8.72 -11.64
N LEU A 84 0.32 -8.89 -12.87
CA LEU A 84 0.12 -10.20 -13.53
C LEU A 84 1.41 -11.01 -13.72
N GLN A 85 2.58 -10.39 -13.59
CA GLN A 85 3.88 -11.06 -13.63
C GLN A 85 4.34 -11.63 -12.27
N LEU A 86 3.59 -11.40 -11.19
CA LEU A 86 3.93 -11.94 -9.88
C LEU A 86 3.72 -13.46 -9.82
N SER A 87 4.68 -14.16 -9.22
CA SER A 87 4.57 -15.61 -9.01
C SER A 87 3.59 -15.93 -7.88
N ILE A 88 2.36 -16.31 -8.25
CA ILE A 88 1.33 -16.75 -7.31
C ILE A 88 1.79 -17.94 -6.44
N PRO A 89 2.48 -18.96 -6.97
CA PRO A 89 3.03 -20.04 -6.15
C PRO A 89 3.96 -19.52 -5.04
N GLU A 90 4.92 -18.66 -5.38
CA GLU A 90 5.87 -18.11 -4.41
C GLU A 90 5.18 -17.25 -3.34
N ILE A 91 4.11 -16.54 -3.71
CA ILE A 91 3.28 -15.78 -2.76
C ILE A 91 2.57 -16.72 -1.79
N CYS A 92 1.91 -17.78 -2.31
CA CYS A 92 1.18 -18.75 -1.49
C CYS A 92 2.10 -19.55 -0.56
N GLU A 93 3.31 -19.85 -1.02
CA GLU A 93 4.37 -20.48 -0.23
C GLU A 93 4.98 -19.52 0.80
N GLY A 94 4.74 -18.20 0.64
CA GLY A 94 5.16 -17.19 1.59
C GLY A 94 6.60 -16.74 1.40
N SER A 95 7.13 -16.82 0.18
CA SER A 95 8.44 -16.26 -0.19
C SER A 95 8.50 -14.77 0.18
N PRO A 96 9.44 -14.33 1.04
CA PRO A 96 9.51 -12.94 1.48
C PRO A 96 9.59 -11.94 0.33
N LYS A 97 10.37 -12.27 -0.71
CA LYS A 97 10.53 -11.42 -1.90
C LYS A 97 9.22 -11.28 -2.68
N ALA A 98 8.50 -12.39 -2.90
CA ALA A 98 7.26 -12.37 -3.66
C ALA A 98 6.15 -11.63 -2.90
N VAL A 99 6.03 -11.87 -1.59
CA VAL A 99 5.08 -11.18 -0.72
C VAL A 99 5.38 -9.67 -0.65
N LEU A 100 6.65 -9.28 -0.50
CA LEU A 100 7.04 -7.86 -0.51
C LEU A 100 6.73 -7.19 -1.85
N SER A 101 7.03 -7.86 -2.97
CA SER A 101 6.72 -7.36 -4.31
C SER A 101 5.23 -7.14 -4.47
N MET A 102 4.41 -8.10 -4.06
CA MET A 102 2.95 -8.01 -4.07
C MET A 102 2.42 -6.85 -3.22
N CYS A 103 2.86 -6.73 -1.96
CA CYS A 103 2.47 -5.63 -1.08
C CYS A 103 2.84 -4.27 -1.69
N TRP A 104 4.02 -4.17 -2.29
CA TRP A 104 4.44 -2.95 -2.97
C TRP A 104 3.55 -2.59 -4.15
N GLN A 105 3.19 -3.56 -5.00
CA GLN A 105 2.29 -3.30 -6.11
C GLN A 105 0.89 -2.87 -5.64
N LEU A 106 0.38 -3.42 -4.53
CA LEU A 106 -0.87 -2.96 -3.94
C LEU A 106 -0.79 -1.47 -3.57
N VAL A 107 0.29 -1.04 -2.92
CA VAL A 107 0.55 0.39 -2.62
C VAL A 107 0.60 1.24 -3.90
N GLN A 108 1.22 0.73 -4.96
CA GLN A 108 1.29 1.44 -6.26
C GLN A 108 -0.09 1.60 -6.91
N ILE A 109 -0.95 0.58 -6.84
CA ILE A 109 -2.33 0.66 -7.33
C ILE A 109 -3.12 1.70 -6.51
N TYR A 110 -3.00 1.64 -5.19
CA TYR A 110 -3.65 2.61 -4.30
C TYR A 110 -3.26 4.05 -4.67
N TRP A 111 -1.95 4.32 -4.80
CA TRP A 111 -1.46 5.67 -5.09
C TRP A 111 -2.02 6.22 -6.40
N ARG A 112 -1.92 5.47 -7.50
CA ARG A 112 -2.39 5.94 -8.81
C ARG A 112 -3.88 6.27 -8.81
N ARG A 113 -4.66 5.52 -8.03
CA ARG A 113 -6.11 5.69 -8.01
C ARG A 113 -6.56 6.81 -7.08
N PHE A 114 -5.97 6.88 -5.90
CA PHE A 114 -6.47 7.68 -4.77
C PHE A 114 -5.54 8.82 -4.35
N ALA A 115 -4.34 8.95 -4.92
CA ALA A 115 -3.48 10.08 -4.62
C ALA A 115 -4.17 11.42 -5.01
N PRO A 116 -3.82 12.51 -4.31
CA PRO A 116 -4.32 13.84 -4.64
C PRO A 116 -4.10 14.21 -6.12
N THR A 117 -5.00 15.03 -6.65
CA THR A 117 -4.89 15.57 -8.02
C THR A 117 -3.53 16.23 -8.21
N GLY A 118 -2.80 15.86 -9.26
CA GLY A 118 -1.43 16.35 -9.53
C GLY A 118 -0.30 15.48 -8.96
N ALA A 119 -0.59 14.57 -8.02
CA ALA A 119 0.40 13.64 -7.45
C ALA A 119 0.36 12.23 -8.08
N LYS A 120 -0.72 11.89 -8.79
CA LYS A 120 -0.97 10.55 -9.35
C LYS A 120 0.11 10.05 -10.32
N GLU A 121 0.62 10.95 -11.15
CA GLU A 121 1.65 10.64 -12.17
C GLU A 121 3.08 10.70 -11.61
N ARG A 122 3.25 11.15 -10.37
CA ARG A 122 4.55 11.22 -9.71
C ARG A 122 4.86 9.91 -9.01
N LYS A 123 6.16 9.59 -8.88
CA LYS A 123 6.57 8.46 -8.05
C LYS A 123 6.13 8.71 -6.62
N VAL A 124 5.51 7.69 -6.00
CA VAL A 124 5.02 7.73 -4.61
C VAL A 124 6.06 8.31 -3.65
N ALA A 125 7.30 7.84 -3.74
CA ALA A 125 8.38 8.29 -2.86
C ALA A 125 8.72 9.78 -3.03
N GLU A 126 8.75 10.27 -4.27
CA GLU A 126 9.07 11.68 -4.54
C GLU A 126 7.93 12.59 -4.06
N ALA A 127 6.69 12.23 -4.37
CA ALA A 127 5.53 13.01 -3.95
C ALA A 127 5.32 13.02 -2.43
N LEU A 128 5.52 11.87 -1.75
CA LEU A 128 5.48 11.82 -0.29
C LEU A 128 6.61 12.64 0.34
N LYS A 129 7.81 12.61 -0.23
CA LYS A 129 8.94 13.39 0.29
C LYS A 129 8.66 14.88 0.19
N ASP A 130 8.16 15.34 -0.94
CA ASP A 130 7.80 16.74 -1.15
C ASP A 130 6.71 17.19 -0.16
N TRP A 131 5.70 16.36 0.06
CA TRP A 131 4.67 16.63 1.07
C TRP A 131 5.26 16.73 2.48
N CYS A 132 6.17 15.82 2.85
CA CYS A 132 6.84 15.90 4.14
C CYS A 132 7.65 17.21 4.27
N LEU A 133 8.39 17.60 3.24
CA LEU A 133 9.16 18.85 3.22
C LEU A 133 8.27 20.08 3.33
N GLU A 134 7.12 20.09 2.65
CA GLU A 134 6.13 21.17 2.75
C GLU A 134 5.55 21.25 4.17
N ALA A 135 5.13 20.11 4.73
CA ALA A 135 4.52 20.03 6.06
C ALA A 135 5.49 20.44 7.17
N THR A 136 6.77 20.09 7.05
CA THR A 136 7.80 20.43 8.05
C THR A 136 8.54 21.73 7.73
N GLY A 137 8.23 22.43 6.65
CA GLY A 137 9.04 23.55 6.13
C GLY A 137 9.16 24.76 7.07
N LYS A 138 8.26 24.89 8.06
CA LYS A 138 8.34 25.95 9.10
C LYS A 138 9.31 25.63 10.24
N TYR A 139 9.91 24.44 10.26
CA TYR A 139 10.77 23.98 11.34
C TYR A 139 12.19 23.72 10.84
N GLU A 140 13.12 24.59 11.21
CA GLU A 140 14.52 24.57 10.73
C GLU A 140 15.31 23.35 11.23
N GLU A 141 14.84 22.70 12.30
CA GLU A 141 15.54 21.59 12.97
C GLU A 141 15.45 20.25 12.23
N VAL A 142 14.62 20.15 11.19
CA VAL A 142 14.45 18.92 10.40
C VAL A 142 14.57 19.21 8.91
N VAL A 143 15.42 18.43 8.24
CA VAL A 143 15.50 18.38 6.78
C VAL A 143 15.33 16.93 6.32
N ILE A 144 14.26 16.69 5.56
CA ILE A 144 13.88 15.35 5.10
C ILE A 144 14.53 15.08 3.75
N ASN A 145 15.62 14.33 3.76
CA ASN A 145 16.40 13.97 2.58
C ASN A 145 16.04 12.58 2.04
N ASP A 146 15.64 11.66 2.92
CA ASP A 146 15.29 10.28 2.59
C ASP A 146 14.18 9.75 3.50
N PHE A 147 13.78 8.48 3.32
CA PHE A 147 12.85 7.75 4.19
C PHE A 147 13.56 6.79 5.15
N THR A 148 14.84 7.04 5.45
CA THR A 148 15.64 6.19 6.34
C THR A 148 16.33 7.03 7.41
N SER A 149 17.46 7.66 7.07
CA SER A 149 18.29 8.40 8.01
C SER A 149 17.59 9.64 8.58
N SER A 150 16.80 10.36 7.77
CA SER A 150 16.08 11.57 8.19
C SER A 150 15.02 11.35 9.28
N TRP A 151 14.66 10.10 9.56
CA TRP A 151 13.61 9.75 10.53
C TRP A 151 14.14 9.03 11.76
N ARG A 152 15.45 8.75 11.79
CA ARG A 152 16.07 7.82 12.74
C ARG A 152 16.05 8.33 14.18
N ASP A 153 16.21 9.64 14.37
CA ASP A 153 16.19 10.28 15.69
C ASP A 153 14.78 10.60 16.20
N GLY A 154 13.75 10.31 15.39
CA GLY A 154 12.35 10.51 15.73
C GLY A 154 11.89 11.98 15.72
N VAL A 155 12.74 12.96 15.43
CA VAL A 155 12.30 14.37 15.43
C VAL A 155 11.39 14.66 14.25
N ALA A 156 11.74 14.20 13.05
CA ALA A 156 10.97 14.45 11.84
C ALA A 156 9.52 13.98 11.93
N ILE A 157 9.27 12.82 12.53
CA ILE A 157 7.90 12.30 12.70
C ILE A 157 7.10 13.11 13.73
N ASN A 158 7.73 13.55 14.82
CA ASN A 158 7.09 14.41 15.82
C ASN A 158 6.72 15.76 15.24
N ILE A 159 7.61 16.36 14.45
CA ILE A 159 7.36 17.63 13.77
C ILE A 159 6.25 17.50 12.72
N LEU A 160 6.24 16.39 11.98
CA LEU A 160 5.16 16.13 11.02
C LEU A 160 3.80 16.07 11.72
N ILE A 161 3.68 15.39 12.87
CA ILE A 161 2.43 15.37 13.67
C ILE A 161 2.07 16.78 14.14
N MET A 162 3.05 17.51 14.68
CA MET A 162 2.89 18.88 15.17
C MET A 162 2.50 19.88 14.06
N SER A 163 2.82 19.60 12.79
CA SER A 163 2.36 20.43 11.67
C SER A 163 0.84 20.39 11.45
N PHE A 164 0.16 19.32 11.90
CA PHE A 164 -1.30 19.21 11.85
C PHE A 164 -1.96 19.86 13.06
N ASP A 165 -1.40 19.64 14.24
CA ASP A 165 -1.88 20.21 15.49
C ASP A 165 -0.70 20.37 16.46
N GLU A 166 -0.37 21.63 16.75
CA GLU A 166 0.76 21.99 17.61
C GLU A 166 0.58 21.55 19.06
N SER A 167 -0.65 21.23 19.49
CA SER A 167 -0.95 20.80 20.86
C SER A 167 -0.63 19.32 21.13
N LEU A 168 -0.46 18.51 20.08
CA LEU A 168 -0.27 17.05 20.22
C LEU A 168 1.14 16.66 20.64
N VAL A 169 2.12 17.55 20.47
CA VAL A 169 3.54 17.23 20.68
C VAL A 169 4.22 18.33 21.48
N ASN A 170 4.86 17.97 22.59
CA ASN A 170 5.77 18.86 23.30
C ASN A 170 7.18 18.72 22.73
N LEU A 171 7.53 19.59 21.78
CA LEU A 171 8.81 19.52 21.09
C LEU A 171 10.01 19.73 22.02
N LYS A 172 9.85 20.45 23.13
CA LYS A 172 10.92 20.59 24.13
C LYS A 172 11.27 19.24 24.74
N GLN A 173 10.26 18.45 25.10
CA GLN A 173 10.47 17.11 25.64
C GLN A 173 11.10 16.16 24.61
N VAL A 174 10.70 16.28 23.34
CA VAL A 174 11.31 15.51 22.24
C VAL A 174 12.81 15.82 22.11
N ARG A 175 13.20 17.10 22.24
CA ARG A 175 14.60 17.53 22.20
C ARG A 175 15.41 16.97 23.39
N GLU A 176 14.88 17.07 24.60
CA GLU A 176 15.53 16.53 25.80
C GLU A 176 15.79 15.01 25.65
N LEU A 177 14.83 14.26 25.14
CA LEU A 177 14.98 12.83 24.88
C LEU A 177 15.99 12.51 23.78
N ARG A 178 16.10 13.36 22.76
CA ARG A 178 17.10 13.21 21.69
C ARG A 178 18.51 13.39 22.25
N GLU A 179 18.75 14.44 23.01
CA GLU A 179 20.06 14.76 23.61
C GLU A 179 20.53 13.69 24.60
N MET A 180 19.61 13.01 25.30
CA MET A 180 19.95 11.89 26.20
C MET A 180 20.42 10.62 25.46
N ASN A 181 20.10 10.49 24.18
CA ASN A 181 20.37 9.29 23.38
C ASN A 181 21.57 9.45 22.42
N GLU A 182 22.19 10.63 22.38
CA GLU A 182 23.44 10.94 21.66
C GLU A 182 24.67 10.73 22.57
#